data_AF-A0A953LII3-F1
#
_entry.id   AF-A0A953LII3-F1
#
_cell.length_a   1.000
_cell.length_b   1.000
_cell.length_c   1.000
_cell.angle_alpha   90.00
_cell.angle_beta   90.00
_cell.angle_gamma   90.00
#
_symmetry.space_group_name_H-M   'P 1'
#
loop_
_entity.id
_entity.type
_entity.pdbx_description
1 polymer ?
#
loop_
_entity_poly.entity_id
_entity_poly.type
_entity_poly.pdbx_seq_one_letter_code
_entity_poly.pdbx_strand_id
1 'polypeptide(L)' 'MAETILRRIRLAKGISLTAMADRLGILASRLSMIESGQRPVTPDLAQSIAEVLGVRQEDLFMPDSFTARETNGVERRCS' A
#
# COMPACT_ATOMS: atom_id res chain seq x y z
N MET A 1 1.83 10.56 -12.45
CA MET A 1 2.09 9.23 -11.85
C MET A 1 1.14 9.08 -10.69
N ALA A 2 0.18 8.16 -10.76
CA ALA A 2 -0.74 7.93 -9.65
C ALA A 2 0.00 7.17 -8.55
N GLU A 3 0.08 7.75 -7.35
CA GLU A 3 0.63 7.07 -6.18
C GLU A 3 -0.44 6.10 -5.64
N THR A 4 -0.11 4.80 -5.59
CA THR A 4 -1.01 3.78 -5.04
C THR A 4 -0.77 3.58 -3.55
N ILE A 5 -1.84 3.20 -2.82
CA ILE A 5 -1.77 2.87 -1.39
C ILE A 5 -0.76 1.74 -1.15
N LEU A 6 -0.72 0.76 -2.05
CA LEU A 6 0.27 -0.31 -2.07
C LEU A 6 1.72 0.23 -1.95
N ARG A 7 2.08 1.21 -2.78
CA ARG A 7 3.42 1.81 -2.76
C ARG A 7 3.68 2.53 -1.43
N ARG A 8 2.70 3.27 -0.91
CA ARG A 8 2.81 4.00 0.37
C ARG A 8 3.08 3.04 1.53
N ILE A 9 2.30 1.97 1.64
CA ILE A 9 2.46 0.97 2.70
C ILE A 9 3.81 0.26 2.59
N ARG A 10 4.22 -0.11 1.37
CA ARG A 10 5.52 -0.75 1.12
C ARG A 10 6.67 0.14 1.61
N LEU A 11 6.64 1.43 1.27
CA LEU A 11 7.64 2.40 1.70
C LEU A 11 7.61 2.65 3.21
N ALA A 12 6.41 2.74 3.81
CA ALA A 12 6.26 2.89 5.26
C ALA A 12 6.85 1.70 6.05
N LYS A 13 6.84 0.50 5.46
CA LYS A 13 7.47 -0.71 6.02
C LYS A 13 8.96 -0.84 5.70
N GLY A 14 9.54 0.10 4.93
CA GLY A 14 10.94 0.06 4.54
C GLY A 14 11.30 -1.09 3.58
N ILE A 15 10.31 -1.68 2.90
CA ILE A 15 10.54 -2.82 2.00
C ILE A 15 10.86 -2.29 0.60
N SER A 16 12.00 -2.71 0.03
CA SER A 16 12.33 -2.35 -1.35
C SER A 16 11.45 -3.11 -2.36
N LEU A 17 11.30 -2.55 -3.55
CA LEU A 17 10.47 -3.14 -4.59
C LEU A 17 11.02 -4.51 -5.03
N THR A 18 12.34 -4.66 -5.10
CA THR A 18 13.02 -5.93 -5.38
C THR A 18 12.86 -6.94 -4.24
N ALA A 19 13.00 -6.51 -2.98
CA ALA A 19 12.83 -7.42 -1.83
C ALA A 19 11.39 -7.92 -1.70
N MET A 20 10.40 -7.07 -2.00
CA MET A 20 9.00 -7.51 -2.01
C MET A 20 8.72 -8.47 -3.16
N ALA A 21 9.25 -8.17 -4.36
CA ALA A 21 9.09 -9.04 -5.52
C ALA A 21 9.72 -10.43 -5.29
N ASP A 22 10.89 -10.48 -4.66
CA ASP A 22 11.59 -11.71 -4.28
C ASP A 22 10.76 -12.57 -3.30
N ARG A 23 10.22 -11.95 -2.24
CA ARG A 23 9.33 -12.61 -1.27
C ARG A 23 8.05 -13.16 -1.91
N LEU A 24 7.55 -12.50 -2.95
CA LEU A 24 6.35 -12.89 -3.69
C LEU A 24 6.64 -13.87 -4.83
N GLY A 25 7.91 -14.16 -5.13
CA GLY A 25 8.29 -14.99 -6.28
C GLY A 25 7.90 -14.39 -7.63
N ILE A 26 7.83 -13.06 -7.74
CA ILE A 26 7.48 -12.35 -8.98
C ILE A 26 8.60 -11.42 -9.45
N LEU A 27 8.51 -10.98 -10.70
CA LEU A 27 9.44 -9.97 -11.23
C LEU A 27 9.16 -8.59 -10.62
N ALA A 28 10.22 -7.87 -10.26
CA ALA A 28 10.15 -6.47 -9.83
C ALA A 28 9.40 -5.58 -10.83
N SER A 29 9.61 -5.76 -12.13
CA SER A 29 8.89 -5.05 -13.18
C SER A 29 7.37 -5.30 -13.12
N ARG A 30 6.95 -6.53 -12.80
CA ARG A 30 5.53 -6.88 -12.61
C ARG A 30 4.94 -6.13 -11.42
N LEU A 31 5.64 -6.08 -10.29
CA LEU A 31 5.21 -5.33 -9.12
C LEU A 31 5.13 -3.82 -9.41
N SER A 32 6.09 -3.26 -10.15
CA SER A 32 6.08 -1.86 -10.57
C SER A 32 4.90 -1.50 -11.46
N MET A 33 4.50 -2.38 -12.38
CA MET A 33 3.32 -2.17 -13.23
C MET A 33 2.02 -2.18 -12.42
N ILE A 34 1.95 -3.03 -11.39
CA ILE A 34 0.81 -3.08 -10.45
C ILE A 34 0.77 -1.79 -9.63
N GLU A 35 1.90 -1.36 -9.04
CA GLU A 35 1.99 -0.10 -8.29
C GLU A 35 1.65 1.13 -9.12
N SER A 36 1.84 1.07 -10.44
CA SER A 36 1.53 2.15 -11.37
C SER A 36 0.11 2.08 -11.94
N GLY A 37 -0.68 1.06 -11.57
CA GLY A 37 -2.02 0.82 -12.11
C GLY A 37 -2.06 0.37 -13.58
N GLN A 38 -0.91 0.05 -14.18
CA GLN A 38 -0.82 -0.39 -15.58
C GLN A 38 -1.33 -1.81 -15.77
N ARG A 39 -1.28 -2.64 -14.72
CA ARG A 39 -1.74 -4.03 -14.78
C ARG A 39 -2.63 -4.34 -13.57
N PRO A 40 -3.81 -4.96 -13.78
CA PRO A 40 -4.62 -5.44 -12.67
C PRO A 40 -3.89 -6.55 -11.93
N VAL A 41 -4.04 -6.56 -10.60
CA VAL A 41 -3.56 -7.63 -9.74
C VAL A 41 -4.55 -8.81 -9.79
N THR A 42 -4.04 -10.04 -9.76
CA THR A 42 -4.89 -11.21 -9.57
C THR A 42 -5.26 -11.37 -8.10
N PRO A 43 -6.43 -11.91 -7.74
CA PRO A 43 -6.85 -12.06 -6.34
C PRO A 43 -5.84 -12.86 -5.50
N ASP A 44 -5.26 -13.93 -6.04
CA ASP A 44 -4.15 -14.68 -5.41
C ASP A 44 -2.97 -13.79 -5.05
N LEU A 45 -2.53 -12.94 -5.99
CA LEU A 45 -1.37 -12.09 -5.76
C LEU A 45 -1.71 -10.95 -4.80
N ALA A 46 -2.92 -10.42 -4.86
CA ALA A 46 -3.41 -9.43 -3.90
C ALA A 46 -3.37 -9.99 -2.47
N GLN A 47 -3.78 -11.25 -2.29
CA GLN A 47 -3.70 -11.94 -1.01
C GLN A 47 -2.26 -12.12 -0.54
N SER A 48 -1.35 -12.58 -1.40
CA SER A 48 0.06 -12.74 -1.02
C SER A 48 0.72 -11.39 -0.68
N ILE A 49 0.40 -10.33 -1.41
CA ILE A 49 0.88 -8.97 -1.12
C ILE A 49 0.36 -8.52 0.26
N ALA A 50 -0.92 -8.74 0.54
CA ALA A 50 -1.56 -8.44 1.82
C ALA A 50 -0.87 -9.18 2.98
N GLU A 51 -0.55 -10.47 2.80
CA GLU A 51 0.17 -11.28 3.80
C GLU A 51 1.59 -10.78 4.04
N VAL A 52 2.36 -10.49 2.98
CA VAL A 52 3.73 -9.97 3.08
C VAL A 52 3.75 -8.60 3.78
N LEU A 53 2.76 -7.77 3.51
CA LEU A 53 2.60 -6.48 4.16
C LEU A 53 1.90 -6.59 5.53
N GLY A 54 1.29 -7.72 5.87
CA GLY A 54 0.50 -7.87 7.11
C GLY A 54 -0.66 -6.87 7.20
N VAL A 55 -1.32 -6.59 6.08
CA VAL A 55 -2.52 -5.72 5.98
C VAL A 55 -3.63 -6.49 5.29
N ARG A 56 -4.87 -5.96 5.25
CA ARG A 56 -5.95 -6.62 4.51
C ARG A 56 -5.89 -6.19 3.05
N GLN A 57 -6.30 -7.07 2.13
CA GLN A 57 -6.33 -6.74 0.69
C GLN A 57 -7.28 -5.57 0.38
N GLU A 58 -8.34 -5.41 1.17
CA GLU A 58 -9.26 -4.27 1.05
C GLU A 58 -8.57 -2.93 1.32
N ASP A 59 -7.65 -2.87 2.30
CA ASP A 59 -6.91 -1.64 2.60
C ASP A 59 -5.95 -1.23 1.47
N LEU A 60 -5.54 -2.19 0.62
CA LEU A 60 -4.58 -1.95 -0.47
C LEU A 60 -5.24 -1.49 -1.76
N PHE A 61 -6.43 -2.03 -2.06
CA PHE A 61 -7.11 -1.85 -3.34
C PHE A 61 -8.42 -1.08 -3.25
N MET A 62 -8.95 -0.82 -2.04
CA MET A 62 -10.04 0.15 -1.90
C MET A 62 -9.47 1.57 -2.07
N PRO A 63 -10.09 2.40 -2.94
CA PRO A 63 -9.79 3.82 -2.93
C PRO A 63 -10.23 4.36 -1.58
N ASP A 64 -9.26 4.79 -0.78
CA ASP A 64 -9.53 5.52 0.45
C ASP A 64 -10.26 6.83 0.06
N SER A 65 -11.58 6.81 0.11
CA SER A 65 -12.41 8.00 0.04
C SER A 65 -12.58 8.62 1.43
N PHE A 66 -11.61 8.42 2.33
CA PHE A 66 -11.61 9.02 3.65
C PHE A 66 -10.28 9.69 3.92
N THR A 67 -10.06 10.80 3.22
CA THR A 67 -9.38 11.94 3.83
C THR A 67 -10.15 12.37 5.07
N ALA A 68 -9.95 11.66 6.18
CA ALA A 68 -10.18 12.18 7.51
C ALA A 68 -9.25 13.40 7.60
N ARG A 69 -9.86 14.57 7.45
CA ARG A 69 -9.24 15.84 7.74
C ARG A 69 -8.85 15.80 9.22
N GLU A 70 -7.62 15.41 9.52
CA GLU A 70 -7.03 15.66 10.82
C GLU A 70 -6.82 17.18 10.94
N THR A 71 -7.88 17.88 11.35
CA THR A 71 -7.74 19.22 11.89
C THR A 71 -7.00 19.09 13.20
N ASN A 72 -5.72 19.42 13.18
CA ASN A 72 -4.96 19.85 14.34
C ASN A 72 -5.84 20.76 15.21
N GLY A 73 -6.19 20.28 16.41
CA GLY A 73 -7.01 20.96 17.39
C GLY A 73 -6.34 20.96 18.76
N VAL A 74 -5.19 21.63 18.82
CA VAL A 74 -4.63 22.40 19.95
C VAL A 74 -5.05 21.97 21.37
N GLU A 75 -4.04 21.51 22.11
CA GLU A 75 -3.89 21.61 23.56
C GLU A 75 -4.50 22.91 24.13
N ARG A 76 -5.56 22.78 24.93
CA ARG A 76 -5.91 23.77 25.96
C ARG A 76 -6.40 23.07 27.22
N ARG A 77 -5.44 22.91 28.14
CA ARG A 77 -5.66 22.81 29.58
C ARG A 77 -6.24 24.14 30.08
N CYS A 78 -7.43 24.10 30.68
CA CYS A 78 -8.05 25.07 31.61
C CYS A 78 -9.14 24.27 32.34
N SER A 79 -9.35 24.31 33.66
CA SER A 79 -8.80 25.06 34.79
C SER A 79 -8.92 24.17 36.04
#